data_AF-A0A3M2DW21-F1
#
_entry.id   AF-A0A3M2DW21-F1
#
_cell.length_a   1.000
_cell.length_b   1.000
_cell.length_c   1.000
_cell.angle_alpha   90.00
_cell.angle_beta   90.00
_cell.angle_gamma   90.00
#
_symmetry.space_group_name_H-M   'P 1'
#
loop_
_entity.id
_entity.type
_entity.pdbx_description
1 polymer ?
#
loop_
_entity_poly.entity_id
_entity_poly.type
_entity_poly.pdbx_seq_one_letter_code
_entity_poly.pdbx_strand_id
1 'polypeptide(L)'
;MKGASVILDWIGGREVAALVVDGRVEDFLADPPEDAPPAPGTIFRAIVDRPMKGQGGSLVRLPGDSVAFLKRSGTLAPGKPVRVQVTGYAEPGKAPPVSERLLFKSRYAIVTPDRPGINIARSIRDDDRRDFLTVIGREEMAGSDMGLILRSAAGWGDETAIREDIASMRELAETIMGDDMAPTPERLLDAPGAHDLAWCEWDRPEPYEVVRKAGALGHHGVIDALDALREPEAVLSSGGTMSIEATRACVAVDI
;
A
#
# COMPACT_ATOMS: atom_id res chain seq x y z
N MET A 1 -12.65 -11.53 24.28
CA MET A 1 -13.27 -10.27 23.85
C MET A 1 -14.06 -10.56 22.59
N LYS A 2 -15.24 -9.96 22.39
CA LYS A 2 -15.96 -10.06 21.12
C LYS A 2 -15.80 -8.74 20.37
N GLY A 3 -15.53 -8.79 19.08
CA GLY A 3 -15.33 -7.62 18.23
C GLY A 3 -13.91 -7.51 17.67
N ALA A 4 -13.71 -6.47 16.86
CA ALA A 4 -12.43 -6.15 16.25
C ALA A 4 -11.80 -4.91 16.89
N SER A 5 -10.49 -4.96 17.08
CA SER A 5 -9.67 -3.83 17.54
C SER A 5 -8.46 -3.67 16.61
N VAL A 6 -8.18 -2.45 16.22
CA VAL A 6 -6.97 -2.02 15.49
C VAL A 6 -6.03 -1.38 16.50
N ILE A 7 -4.91 -2.04 16.77
CA ILE A 7 -3.91 -1.57 17.73
C ILE A 7 -2.81 -0.89 16.96
N LEU A 8 -2.60 0.41 17.19
CA LEU A 8 -1.55 1.21 16.59
C LEU A 8 -0.53 1.56 17.66
N ASP A 9 0.72 1.15 17.45
CA ASP A 9 1.81 1.33 18.42
C ASP A 9 3.16 1.45 17.68
N TRP A 10 4.26 1.45 18.43
CA TRP A 10 5.63 1.50 17.91
C TRP A 10 6.49 0.39 18.51
N ILE A 11 7.33 -0.24 17.67
CA ILE A 11 8.35 -1.20 18.13
C ILE A 11 9.72 -0.73 17.63
N GLY A 12 10.61 -0.39 18.57
CA GLY A 12 11.97 0.08 18.23
C GLY A 12 11.96 1.33 17.36
N GLY A 13 11.01 2.25 17.59
CA GLY A 13 10.87 3.50 16.83
C GLY A 13 10.16 3.37 15.48
N ARG A 14 9.72 2.17 15.09
CA ARG A 14 8.99 1.89 13.85
C ARG A 14 7.50 1.76 14.11
N GLU A 15 6.66 2.34 13.26
CA GLU A 15 5.21 2.14 13.39
C GLU A 15 4.86 0.68 13.20
N VAL A 16 3.93 0.19 14.01
CA VAL A 16 3.30 -1.11 13.82
C VAL A 16 1.80 -0.99 14.02
N ALA A 17 1.06 -1.84 13.31
CA ALA A 17 -0.36 -1.99 13.47
C ALA A 17 -0.70 -3.48 13.64
N ALA A 18 -1.65 -3.79 14.51
CA ALA A 18 -2.19 -5.15 14.67
C ALA A 18 -3.71 -5.15 14.54
N LEU A 19 -4.25 -6.08 13.75
CA LEU A 19 -5.67 -6.35 13.67
C LEU A 19 -5.99 -7.51 14.61
N VAL A 20 -6.77 -7.25 15.65
CA VAL A 20 -7.21 -8.26 16.62
C VAL A 20 -8.70 -8.48 16.50
N VAL A 21 -9.12 -9.71 16.29
CA VAL A 21 -10.54 -10.08 16.12
C VAL A 21 -10.87 -11.21 17.07
N ASP A 22 -11.88 -10.97 17.91
CA ASP A 22 -12.32 -11.91 18.94
C ASP A 22 -11.18 -12.41 19.85
N GLY A 23 -10.17 -11.54 20.07
CA GLY A 23 -8.98 -11.84 20.88
C GLY A 23 -7.87 -12.61 20.14
N ARG A 24 -7.95 -12.77 18.81
CA ARG A 24 -6.91 -13.36 17.98
C ARG A 24 -6.29 -12.31 17.06
N VAL A 25 -4.97 -12.32 16.92
CA VAL A 25 -4.29 -11.52 15.91
C VAL A 25 -4.59 -12.11 14.54
N GLU A 26 -5.24 -11.34 13.67
CA GLU A 26 -5.54 -11.73 12.29
C GLU A 26 -4.55 -11.15 11.29
N ASP A 27 -4.00 -9.97 11.56
CA ASP A 27 -3.01 -9.33 10.69
C ASP A 27 -2.07 -8.43 11.49
N PHE A 28 -0.86 -8.21 10.95
CA PHE A 28 0.17 -7.38 11.54
C PHE A 28 0.99 -6.68 10.46
N LEU A 29 1.09 -5.35 10.57
CA LEU A 29 1.88 -4.50 9.70
C LEU A 29 2.98 -3.84 10.51
N ALA A 30 4.18 -3.72 9.92
CA ALA A 30 5.30 -3.04 10.55
C ALA A 30 6.07 -2.25 9.50
N ASP A 31 6.47 -1.03 9.88
CA ASP A 31 7.37 -0.23 9.08
C ASP A 31 8.70 -0.97 8.89
N PRO A 32 9.30 -0.86 7.69
CA PRO A 32 10.59 -1.47 7.44
C PRO A 32 11.70 -0.79 8.26
N PRO A 33 12.86 -1.45 8.47
CA PRO A 33 14.03 -0.78 9.03
C PRO A 33 14.54 0.34 8.11
N GLU A 34 15.34 1.27 8.65
CA GLU A 34 15.82 2.47 7.94
C GLU A 34 16.63 2.14 6.67
N ASP A 35 17.37 1.03 6.67
CA ASP A 35 18.20 0.56 5.56
C ASP A 35 17.45 -0.32 4.55
N ALA A 36 16.14 -0.50 4.72
CA ALA A 36 15.35 -1.30 3.82
C ALA A 36 15.23 -0.67 2.42
N PRO A 37 15.04 -1.51 1.38
CA PRO A 37 14.65 -1.01 0.07
C PRO A 37 13.35 -0.20 0.15
N PRO A 38 13.15 0.76 -0.78
CA PRO A 38 11.89 1.51 -0.88
C PRO A 38 10.67 0.59 -0.89
N ALA A 39 9.66 0.91 -0.07
CA ALA A 39 8.45 0.12 0.04
C ALA A 39 7.48 0.40 -1.12
N PRO A 40 6.55 -0.53 -1.43
CA PRO A 40 5.49 -0.31 -2.40
C PRO A 40 4.69 0.95 -2.08
N GLY A 41 4.41 1.76 -3.11
CA GLY A 41 3.75 3.05 -2.97
C GLY A 41 4.68 4.25 -3.04
N THR A 42 5.98 4.11 -2.70
CA THR A 42 6.97 5.19 -2.84
C THR A 42 7.06 5.66 -4.30
N ILE A 43 7.03 6.97 -4.51
CA ILE A 43 7.14 7.61 -5.83
C ILE A 43 8.47 8.31 -5.97
N PHE A 44 9.13 8.08 -7.10
CA PHE A 44 10.37 8.72 -7.47
C PHE A 44 10.24 9.45 -8.80
N ARG A 45 10.98 10.55 -8.94
CA ARG A 45 11.52 10.97 -10.22
C ARG A 45 12.81 10.17 -10.42
N ALA A 46 12.82 9.29 -11.39
CA ALA A 46 13.94 8.42 -11.72
C ALA A 46 14.56 8.81 -13.06
N ILE A 47 15.81 8.43 -13.30
CA ILE A 47 16.49 8.69 -14.58
C ILE A 47 16.71 7.36 -15.29
N VAL A 48 16.24 7.25 -16.54
CA VAL A 48 16.43 6.04 -17.35
C VAL A 48 17.93 5.78 -17.51
N ASP A 49 18.39 4.59 -17.11
CA ASP A 49 19.79 4.17 -17.22
C ASP A 49 19.99 3.43 -18.54
N ARG A 50 19.58 2.15 -18.57
CA ARG A 50 19.81 1.26 -19.71
C ARG A 50 18.70 0.25 -19.89
N PRO A 51 18.40 -0.15 -21.14
CA PRO A 51 17.43 -1.21 -21.41
C PRO A 51 17.97 -2.57 -20.95
N MET A 52 17.08 -3.40 -20.40
CA MET A 52 17.37 -4.79 -20.03
C MET A 52 16.97 -5.71 -21.19
N LYS A 53 17.92 -5.93 -22.10
CA LYS A 53 17.73 -6.79 -23.28
C LYS A 53 17.21 -8.17 -22.85
N GLY A 54 16.13 -8.63 -23.49
CA GLY A 54 15.52 -9.94 -23.23
C GLY A 54 14.59 -10.03 -22.01
N GLN A 55 14.56 -9.02 -21.13
CA GLN A 55 13.71 -9.02 -19.92
C GLN A 55 12.48 -8.09 -20.02
N GLY A 56 12.40 -7.25 -21.04
CA GLY A 56 11.22 -6.40 -21.30
C GLY A 56 11.08 -5.22 -20.34
N GLY A 57 12.09 -4.35 -20.29
CA GLY A 57 12.09 -3.13 -19.48
C GLY A 57 13.42 -2.41 -19.48
N SER A 58 13.59 -1.46 -18.56
CA SER A 58 14.82 -0.69 -18.36
C SER A 58 15.16 -0.60 -16.88
N LEU A 59 16.46 -0.53 -16.56
CA LEU A 59 16.88 -0.03 -15.26
C LEU A 59 16.72 1.48 -15.23
N VAL A 60 16.32 2.00 -14.07
CA VAL A 60 16.24 3.43 -13.78
C VAL A 60 17.05 3.73 -12.53
N ARG A 61 17.75 4.86 -12.51
CA ARG A 61 18.48 5.35 -11.33
C ARG A 61 17.53 6.12 -10.41
N LEU A 62 17.62 5.81 -9.14
CA LEU A 62 16.95 6.46 -8.02
C LEU A 62 17.99 7.29 -7.22
N PRO A 63 17.58 8.06 -6.19
CA PRO A 63 18.51 8.75 -5.30
C PRO A 63 19.54 7.80 -4.65
N GLY A 64 20.71 8.35 -4.29
CA GLY A 64 21.79 7.59 -3.65
C GLY A 64 22.39 6.50 -4.52
N ASP A 65 22.36 6.67 -5.84
CA ASP A 65 22.83 5.70 -6.85
C ASP A 65 22.16 4.32 -6.80
N SER A 66 21.02 4.21 -6.13
CA SER A 66 20.20 3.01 -6.13
C SER A 66 19.49 2.83 -7.49
N VAL A 67 19.10 1.60 -7.82
CA VAL A 67 18.46 1.25 -9.10
C VAL A 67 17.14 0.54 -8.90
N ALA A 68 16.20 0.77 -9.81
CA ALA A 68 14.93 0.06 -9.90
C ALA A 68 14.69 -0.50 -11.30
N PHE A 69 13.82 -1.51 -11.41
CA PHE A 69 13.46 -2.12 -12.68
C PHE A 69 12.08 -1.63 -13.15
N LEU A 70 12.08 -0.85 -14.22
CA LEU A 70 10.85 -0.38 -14.88
C LEU A 70 10.42 -1.39 -15.93
N LYS A 71 9.36 -2.16 -15.62
CA LYS A 71 8.76 -3.09 -16.57
C LYS A 71 7.88 -2.33 -17.56
N ARG A 72 8.29 -2.30 -18.83
CA ARG A 72 7.58 -1.55 -19.87
C ARG A 72 7.77 -2.18 -21.25
N SER A 73 6.73 -2.09 -22.07
CA SER A 73 6.82 -2.30 -23.52
C SER A 73 7.48 -1.11 -24.21
N GLY A 74 8.52 -1.37 -25.00
CA GLY A 74 9.24 -0.35 -25.77
C GLY A 74 10.47 0.21 -25.05
N THR A 75 11.26 0.99 -25.79
CA THR A 75 12.54 1.53 -25.32
C THR A 75 12.38 2.98 -24.87
N LEU A 76 12.96 3.31 -23.72
CA LEU A 76 13.14 4.68 -23.26
C LEU A 76 14.57 5.14 -23.54
N ALA A 77 14.74 6.39 -23.93
CA ALA A 77 16.06 6.98 -24.13
C ALA A 77 16.82 7.08 -22.79
N PRO A 78 18.07 6.61 -22.70
CA PRO A 78 18.94 6.86 -21.56
C PRO A 78 19.00 8.35 -21.19
N GLY A 79 19.06 8.66 -19.89
CA GLY A 79 19.09 10.02 -19.36
C GLY A 79 17.73 10.70 -19.27
N LYS A 80 16.66 10.12 -19.85
CA LYS A 80 15.31 10.69 -19.74
C LYS A 80 14.79 10.59 -18.29
N PRO A 81 14.28 11.67 -17.69
CA PRO A 81 13.57 11.60 -16.42
C PRO A 81 12.18 10.98 -16.59
N VAL A 82 11.78 10.13 -15.64
CA VAL A 82 10.49 9.44 -15.60
C VAL A 82 9.97 9.40 -14.17
N ARG A 83 8.66 9.55 -13.97
CA ARG A 83 8.05 9.28 -12.66
C ARG A 83 7.72 7.80 -12.56
N VAL A 84 8.10 7.20 -11.45
CA VAL A 84 7.88 5.78 -11.22
C VAL A 84 7.45 5.53 -9.79
N GLN A 85 6.51 4.61 -9.61
CA GLN A 85 6.05 4.14 -8.31
C GLN A 85 6.55 2.73 -8.06
N VAL A 86 7.05 2.46 -6.86
CA VAL A 86 7.43 1.11 -6.42
C VAL A 86 6.19 0.25 -6.30
N THR A 87 6.23 -0.93 -6.92
CA THR A 87 5.07 -1.85 -7.03
C THR A 87 5.21 -3.10 -6.18
N GLY A 88 6.40 -3.37 -5.65
CA GLY A 88 6.69 -4.58 -4.89
C GLY A 88 8.09 -4.57 -4.32
N TYR A 89 8.37 -5.54 -3.44
CA TYR A 89 9.71 -5.80 -2.93
C TYR A 89 10.49 -6.66 -3.93
N ALA A 90 11.81 -6.51 -3.91
CA ALA A 90 12.73 -7.38 -4.65
C ALA A 90 13.41 -8.38 -3.73
N GLU A 91 13.76 -9.54 -4.28
CA GLU A 91 14.70 -10.45 -3.61
C GLU A 91 16.05 -9.76 -3.39
N PRO A 92 16.83 -10.19 -2.38
CA PRO A 92 18.17 -9.68 -2.14
C PRO A 92 19.03 -9.68 -3.42
N GLY A 93 19.61 -8.52 -3.73
CA GLY A 93 20.45 -8.32 -4.91
C GLY A 93 19.71 -8.05 -6.22
N LYS A 94 18.37 -8.00 -6.21
CA LYS A 94 17.57 -7.56 -7.38
C LYS A 94 17.06 -6.13 -7.19
N ALA A 95 16.84 -5.45 -8.31
CA ALA A 95 16.25 -4.11 -8.32
C ALA A 95 14.73 -4.20 -8.06
N PRO A 96 14.14 -3.34 -7.19
CA PRO A 96 12.71 -3.32 -6.95
C PRO A 96 11.92 -2.99 -8.24
N PRO A 97 10.77 -3.65 -8.47
CA PRO A 97 9.94 -3.36 -9.61
C PRO A 97 9.21 -2.03 -9.46
N VAL A 98 9.24 -1.21 -10.50
CA VAL A 98 8.54 0.09 -10.56
C VAL A 98 7.66 0.21 -11.81
N SER A 99 6.68 1.11 -11.74
CA SER A 99 5.70 1.40 -12.80
C SER A 99 5.58 2.90 -13.05
N GLU A 100 5.48 3.32 -14.32
CA GLU A 100 5.13 4.71 -14.68
C GLU A 100 3.64 5.01 -14.45
N ARG A 101 2.79 3.98 -14.33
CA ARG A 101 1.37 4.15 -13.99
C ARG A 101 1.24 4.37 -12.50
N LEU A 102 1.24 5.64 -12.09
CA LEU A 102 1.13 6.02 -10.69
C LEU A 102 -0.31 5.82 -10.19
N LEU A 103 -0.44 5.42 -8.93
CA LEU A 103 -1.70 5.28 -8.22
C LEU A 103 -1.60 6.04 -6.90
N PHE A 104 -2.54 6.97 -6.68
CA PHE A 104 -2.66 7.72 -5.43
C PHE A 104 -3.81 7.10 -4.65
N LYS A 105 -3.48 6.17 -3.76
CA LYS A 105 -4.42 5.30 -3.06
C LYS A 105 -4.57 5.74 -1.62
N SER A 106 -5.81 5.94 -1.23
CA SER A 106 -6.26 6.17 0.15
C SER A 106 -7.35 5.14 0.50
N ARG A 107 -7.99 5.24 1.66
CA ARG A 107 -9.02 4.30 2.11
C ARG A 107 -10.23 4.26 1.17
N TYR A 108 -10.77 5.42 0.77
CA TYR A 108 -12.00 5.48 -0.01
C TYR A 108 -11.74 5.60 -1.52
N ALA A 109 -10.58 6.11 -1.93
CA ALA A 109 -10.31 6.45 -3.32
C ALA A 109 -8.96 5.94 -3.85
N ILE A 110 -8.88 5.85 -5.17
CA ILE A 110 -7.62 5.80 -5.92
C ILE A 110 -7.70 6.81 -7.06
N VAL A 111 -6.88 7.85 -7.03
CA VAL A 111 -6.74 8.77 -8.17
C VAL A 111 -5.71 8.19 -9.15
N THR A 112 -6.07 8.20 -10.43
CA THR A 112 -5.28 7.60 -11.51
C THR A 112 -4.97 8.60 -12.62
N PRO A 113 -3.76 9.19 -12.65
CA PRO A 113 -3.43 10.24 -13.63
C PRO A 113 -3.58 9.81 -15.09
N ASP A 114 -3.16 8.59 -15.42
CA ASP A 114 -3.09 8.11 -16.82
C ASP A 114 -4.36 7.42 -17.32
N ARG A 115 -5.42 7.36 -16.50
CA ARG A 115 -6.65 6.63 -16.84
C ARG A 115 -7.87 7.46 -16.42
N PRO A 116 -8.45 8.29 -17.30
CA PRO A 116 -9.61 9.11 -16.98
C PRO A 116 -10.87 8.27 -16.69
N GLY A 117 -11.84 8.90 -16.03
CA GLY A 117 -13.15 8.33 -15.73
C GLY A 117 -13.32 7.93 -14.27
N ILE A 118 -14.58 7.76 -13.86
CA ILE A 118 -14.96 7.40 -12.48
C ILE A 118 -15.44 5.97 -12.47
N ASN A 119 -14.83 5.15 -11.60
CA ASN A 119 -15.16 3.75 -11.42
C ASN A 119 -15.51 3.49 -9.96
N ILE A 120 -16.47 2.60 -9.71
CA ILE A 120 -16.87 2.19 -8.36
C ILE A 120 -16.53 0.71 -8.19
N ALA A 121 -16.00 0.35 -7.02
CA ALA A 121 -15.67 -1.02 -6.68
C ALA A 121 -16.86 -1.96 -6.91
N ARG A 122 -16.62 -3.09 -7.57
CA ARG A 122 -17.65 -4.09 -7.92
C ARG A 122 -18.32 -4.73 -6.69
N SER A 123 -17.70 -4.63 -5.52
CA SER A 123 -18.23 -5.05 -4.23
C SER A 123 -19.42 -4.19 -3.78
N ILE A 124 -19.49 -2.93 -4.21
CA ILE A 124 -20.60 -2.02 -3.92
C ILE A 124 -21.73 -2.33 -4.91
N ARG A 125 -22.76 -3.01 -4.42
CA ARG A 125 -23.88 -3.50 -5.24
C ARG A 125 -25.15 -2.66 -5.13
N ASP A 126 -25.26 -1.85 -4.10
CA ASP A 126 -26.41 -0.98 -3.87
C ASP A 126 -26.42 0.16 -4.90
N ASP A 127 -27.45 0.22 -5.74
CA ASP A 127 -27.51 1.15 -6.87
C ASP A 127 -27.60 2.61 -6.41
N ASP A 128 -28.39 2.89 -5.35
CA ASP A 128 -28.51 4.23 -4.77
C ASP A 128 -27.15 4.73 -4.25
N ARG A 129 -26.41 3.87 -3.55
CA ARG A 129 -25.05 4.20 -3.09
C ARG A 129 -24.11 4.43 -4.26
N ARG A 130 -24.20 3.67 -5.34
CA ARG A 130 -23.35 3.85 -6.52
C ARG A 130 -23.65 5.15 -7.23
N ASP A 131 -24.91 5.52 -7.38
CA ASP A 131 -25.31 6.79 -7.99
C ASP A 131 -24.81 7.96 -7.13
N PHE A 132 -25.00 7.89 -5.82
CA PHE A 132 -24.47 8.86 -4.86
C PHE A 132 -22.95 9.03 -4.97
N LEU A 133 -22.20 7.93 -4.94
CA LEU A 133 -20.74 7.94 -5.07
C LEU A 133 -20.28 8.45 -6.44
N THR A 134 -21.04 8.19 -7.49
CA THR A 134 -20.76 8.72 -8.84
C THR A 134 -20.89 10.24 -8.86
N VAL A 135 -21.92 10.80 -8.22
CA VAL A 135 -22.11 12.25 -8.11
C VAL A 135 -20.95 12.89 -7.35
N ILE A 136 -20.62 12.37 -6.16
CA ILE A 136 -19.47 12.84 -5.38
C ILE A 136 -18.19 12.81 -6.22
N GLY A 137 -17.90 11.67 -6.85
CA GLY A 137 -16.69 11.52 -7.65
C GLY A 137 -16.61 12.53 -8.80
N ARG A 138 -17.73 12.89 -9.42
CA ARG A 138 -17.78 13.89 -10.51
C ARG A 138 -17.53 15.31 -9.99
N GLU A 139 -18.10 15.63 -8.83
CA GLU A 139 -17.94 16.94 -8.21
C GLU A 139 -16.49 17.15 -7.75
N GLU A 140 -15.93 16.20 -7.00
CA GLU A 140 -14.57 16.32 -6.44
C GLU A 140 -13.49 16.25 -7.53
N MET A 141 -13.74 15.56 -8.64
CA MET A 141 -12.81 15.50 -9.79
C MET A 141 -13.10 16.56 -10.87
N ALA A 142 -14.03 17.48 -10.63
CA ALA A 142 -14.37 18.51 -11.62
C ALA A 142 -13.14 19.34 -12.03
N GLY A 143 -12.89 19.42 -13.33
CA GLY A 143 -11.74 20.14 -13.91
C GLY A 143 -10.44 19.36 -13.93
N SER A 144 -10.41 18.10 -13.48
CA SER A 144 -9.25 17.21 -13.60
C SER A 144 -9.43 16.23 -14.76
N ASP A 145 -8.36 16.00 -15.53
CA ASP A 145 -8.32 14.95 -16.56
C ASP A 145 -7.97 13.57 -15.98
N MET A 146 -7.69 13.49 -14.68
CA MET A 146 -7.35 12.25 -13.99
C MET A 146 -8.59 11.41 -13.72
N GLY A 147 -8.41 10.10 -13.60
CA GLY A 147 -9.49 9.21 -13.17
C GLY A 147 -9.56 9.02 -11.67
N LEU A 148 -10.66 8.41 -11.25
CA LEU A 148 -10.97 8.10 -9.87
C LEU A 148 -11.57 6.69 -9.78
N ILE A 149 -11.11 5.92 -8.81
CA ILE A 149 -11.70 4.63 -8.43
C ILE A 149 -12.14 4.73 -6.98
N LEU A 150 -13.45 4.62 -6.73
CA LEU A 150 -13.98 4.52 -5.37
C LEU A 150 -13.92 3.07 -4.90
N ARG A 151 -13.22 2.86 -3.77
CA ARG A 151 -12.90 1.57 -3.19
C ARG A 151 -14.07 1.01 -2.37
N SER A 152 -13.99 -0.26 -1.99
CA SER A 152 -15.01 -0.96 -1.19
C SER A 152 -15.43 -0.18 0.07
N ALA A 153 -14.47 0.39 0.82
CA ALA A 153 -14.73 1.21 2.01
C ALA A 153 -15.71 2.38 1.76
N ALA A 154 -15.72 2.93 0.54
CA ALA A 154 -16.63 4.02 0.17
C ALA A 154 -18.09 3.55 0.14
N GLY A 155 -18.36 2.25 0.18
CA GLY A 155 -19.70 1.69 0.31
C GLY A 155 -20.38 2.02 1.64
N TRP A 156 -19.61 2.31 2.69
CA TRP A 156 -20.13 2.58 4.03
C TRP A 156 -19.53 3.81 4.73
N GLY A 157 -18.53 4.47 4.13
CA GLY A 157 -18.01 5.75 4.65
C GLY A 157 -19.06 6.87 4.63
N ASP A 158 -18.93 7.86 5.49
CA ASP A 158 -19.77 9.05 5.42
C ASP A 158 -19.39 9.95 4.24
N GLU A 159 -20.31 10.82 3.83
CA GLU A 159 -20.12 11.71 2.68
C GLU A 159 -18.89 12.61 2.82
N THR A 160 -18.76 13.26 3.98
CA THR A 160 -17.71 14.24 4.24
C THR A 160 -16.34 13.58 4.18
N ALA A 161 -16.15 12.46 4.88
CA ALA A 161 -14.89 11.74 4.86
C ALA A 161 -14.51 11.24 3.46
N ILE A 162 -15.49 10.81 2.65
CA ILE A 162 -15.22 10.40 1.26
C ILE A 162 -14.78 11.59 0.41
N ARG A 163 -15.45 12.73 0.52
CA ARG A 163 -15.09 13.95 -0.23
C ARG A 163 -13.70 14.45 0.13
N GLU A 164 -13.41 14.57 1.42
CA GLU A 164 -12.10 15.00 1.92
C GLU A 164 -10.98 14.06 1.47
N ASP A 165 -11.23 12.75 1.48
CA ASP A 165 -10.27 11.73 1.03
C ASP A 165 -9.99 11.83 -0.48
N ILE A 166 -11.03 12.02 -1.31
CA ILE A 166 -10.87 12.23 -2.76
C ILE A 166 -10.11 13.53 -3.04
N ALA A 167 -10.51 14.63 -2.41
CA ALA A 167 -9.87 15.94 -2.59
C ALA A 167 -8.38 15.88 -2.23
N SER A 168 -8.05 15.27 -1.09
CA SER A 168 -6.66 15.08 -0.65
C SER A 168 -5.84 14.26 -1.65
N MET A 169 -6.40 13.16 -2.18
CA MET A 169 -5.70 12.33 -3.17
C MET A 169 -5.55 13.02 -4.52
N ARG A 170 -6.54 13.82 -4.91
CA ARG A 170 -6.49 14.63 -6.12
C ARG A 170 -5.39 15.69 -6.01
N GLU A 171 -5.36 16.45 -4.92
CA GLU A 171 -4.35 17.49 -4.68
C GLU A 171 -2.93 16.91 -4.68
N LEU A 172 -2.73 15.77 -3.99
CA LEU A 172 -1.45 15.07 -4.00
C LEU A 172 -1.04 14.64 -5.42
N ALA A 173 -1.98 14.08 -6.18
CA ALA A 173 -1.73 13.69 -7.57
C ALA A 173 -1.39 14.90 -8.45
N GLU A 174 -2.12 16.01 -8.34
CA GLU A 174 -1.84 17.25 -9.09
C GLU A 174 -0.46 17.81 -8.74
N THR A 175 -0.10 17.81 -7.46
CA THR A 175 1.21 18.27 -6.98
C THR A 175 2.34 17.43 -7.57
N ILE A 176 2.25 16.10 -7.45
CA ILE A 176 3.30 15.19 -7.91
C ILE A 176 3.39 15.18 -9.44
N MET A 177 2.26 15.30 -10.15
CA MET A 177 2.24 15.31 -11.62
C MET A 177 2.67 16.66 -12.21
N GLY A 178 2.42 17.76 -11.49
CA GLY A 178 2.81 19.12 -11.85
C GLY A 178 4.27 19.47 -11.55
N ASP A 179 4.98 18.65 -10.77
CA ASP A 179 6.41 18.82 -10.48
C ASP A 179 7.26 18.91 -11.76
N ASP A 180 8.42 19.55 -11.70
CA ASP A 180 9.30 19.68 -12.86
C ASP A 180 10.06 18.38 -13.14
N MET A 181 10.14 17.99 -14.41
CA MET A 181 10.91 16.81 -14.84
C MET A 181 12.41 17.11 -14.91
N ALA A 182 13.00 17.48 -13.78
CA ALA A 182 14.43 17.77 -13.66
C ALA A 182 15.29 16.52 -13.94
N PRO A 183 16.52 16.68 -14.49
CA PRO A 183 17.40 15.56 -14.84
C PRO A 183 18.11 14.91 -13.64
N THR A 184 17.61 15.13 -12.42
CA THR A 184 18.16 14.60 -11.17
C THR A 184 17.15 13.67 -10.50
N PRO A 185 17.56 12.44 -10.09
CA PRO A 185 16.70 11.55 -9.34
C PRO A 185 16.28 12.16 -8.00
N GLU A 186 15.01 11.99 -7.63
CA GLU A 186 14.45 12.49 -6.38
C GLU A 186 13.34 11.56 -5.88
N ARG A 187 13.20 11.45 -4.56
CA ARG A 187 12.02 10.83 -3.95
C ARG A 187 10.94 11.89 -3.80
N LEU A 188 9.82 11.69 -4.48
CA LEU A 188 8.71 12.66 -4.49
C LEU A 188 7.66 12.36 -3.41
N LEU A 189 7.50 11.08 -3.07
CA LEU A 189 6.54 10.64 -2.06
C LEU A 189 7.06 9.36 -1.38
N ASP A 190 7.04 9.32 -0.06
CA ASP A 190 7.31 8.10 0.71
C ASP A 190 6.12 7.11 0.60
N ALA A 191 6.39 5.82 0.85
CA ALA A 191 5.29 4.86 0.98
C ALA A 191 4.47 5.17 2.25
N PRO A 192 3.18 4.81 2.30
CA PRO A 192 2.40 4.90 3.54
C PRO A 192 3.03 4.05 4.64
N GLY A 193 3.04 4.57 5.87
CA GLY A 193 3.47 3.83 7.06
C GLY A 193 2.49 2.73 7.44
N ALA A 194 2.86 1.90 8.42
CA ALA A 194 2.05 0.78 8.89
C ALA A 194 0.67 1.23 9.40
N HIS A 195 0.56 2.39 10.04
CA HIS A 195 -0.72 2.92 10.53
C HIS A 195 -1.63 3.33 9.37
N ASP A 196 -1.08 3.99 8.35
CA ASP A 196 -1.83 4.40 7.15
C ASP A 196 -2.24 3.19 6.30
N LEU A 197 -1.35 2.20 6.16
CA LEU A 197 -1.65 0.95 5.48
C LEU A 197 -2.75 0.18 6.21
N ALA A 198 -2.71 0.09 7.54
CA ALA A 198 -3.78 -0.51 8.33
C ALA A 198 -5.12 0.19 8.08
N TRP A 199 -5.14 1.53 8.10
CA TRP A 199 -6.34 2.30 7.82
C TRP A 199 -6.87 2.09 6.38
N CYS A 200 -5.97 1.95 5.41
CA CYS A 200 -6.29 1.78 4.00
C CYS A 200 -6.69 0.35 3.62
N GLU A 201 -6.09 -0.67 4.21
CA GLU A 201 -6.22 -2.07 3.76
C GLU A 201 -7.14 -2.91 4.64
N TRP A 202 -7.28 -2.59 5.93
CA TRP A 202 -8.20 -3.30 6.82
C TRP A 202 -9.61 -2.77 6.64
N ASP A 203 -10.16 -3.12 5.48
CA ASP A 203 -11.50 -2.76 5.02
C ASP A 203 -12.56 -3.50 5.86
N ARG A 204 -13.04 -2.85 6.93
CA ARG A 204 -14.10 -3.38 7.79
C ARG A 204 -15.20 -2.35 8.05
N PRO A 205 -16.47 -2.78 8.09
CA PRO A 205 -17.55 -1.94 8.56
C PRO A 205 -17.46 -1.77 10.09
N GLU A 206 -17.73 -0.55 10.56
CA GLU A 206 -17.79 -0.20 11.97
C GLU A 206 -18.94 -0.91 12.71
N PRO A 207 -18.84 -1.07 14.05
CA PRO A 207 -17.81 -0.53 14.93
C PRO A 207 -16.62 -1.49 15.15
N TYR A 208 -15.41 -0.97 15.00
CA TYR A 208 -14.19 -1.57 15.53
C TYR A 208 -13.43 -0.53 16.36
N GLU A 209 -12.78 -0.98 17.43
CA GLU A 209 -12.03 -0.10 18.33
C GLU A 209 -10.69 0.26 17.69
N VAL A 210 -10.27 1.53 17.77
CA VAL A 210 -8.91 1.94 17.40
C VAL A 210 -8.16 2.34 18.66
N VAL A 211 -7.11 1.58 19.00
CA VAL A 211 -6.31 1.81 20.21
C VAL A 211 -4.96 2.40 19.82
N ARG A 212 -4.72 3.65 20.23
CA ARG A 212 -3.45 4.39 20.04
C ARG A 212 -2.82 4.66 21.40
N LYS A 213 -2.17 3.67 22.00
CA LYS A 213 -1.58 3.79 23.34
C LYS A 213 -0.33 2.93 23.45
N ALA A 214 0.75 3.53 23.95
CA ALA A 214 1.99 2.81 24.19
C ALA A 214 1.77 1.56 25.08
N GLY A 215 2.28 0.42 24.61
CA GLY A 215 2.16 -0.87 25.30
C GLY A 215 0.82 -1.57 25.10
N ALA A 216 -0.05 -1.05 24.23
CA ALA A 216 -1.33 -1.69 23.92
C ALA A 216 -1.14 -3.07 23.28
N LEU A 217 -0.07 -3.27 22.51
CA LEU A 217 0.23 -4.57 21.89
C LEU A 217 0.27 -5.71 22.94
N GLY A 218 0.96 -5.50 24.07
CA GLY A 218 1.05 -6.48 25.14
C GLY A 218 -0.30 -6.75 25.81
N HIS A 219 -1.08 -5.69 26.08
CA HIS A 219 -2.41 -5.82 26.71
C HIS A 219 -3.41 -6.60 25.84
N HIS A 220 -3.23 -6.56 24.52
CA HIS A 220 -4.08 -7.26 23.56
C HIS A 220 -3.49 -8.61 23.09
N GLY A 221 -2.44 -9.12 23.76
CA GLY A 221 -1.84 -10.42 23.45
C GLY A 221 -1.08 -10.48 22.12
N VAL A 222 -0.80 -9.33 21.51
CA VAL A 222 -0.12 -9.25 20.20
C VAL A 222 1.33 -9.69 20.33
N ILE A 223 2.02 -9.30 21.41
CA ILE A 223 3.43 -9.67 21.63
C ILE A 223 3.58 -11.19 21.75
N ASP A 224 2.73 -11.83 22.56
CA ASP A 224 2.74 -13.29 22.72
C ASP A 224 2.44 -14.01 21.39
N ALA A 225 1.51 -13.47 20.59
CA ALA A 225 1.21 -14.01 19.26
C ALA A 225 2.40 -13.87 18.30
N LEU A 226 3.10 -12.73 18.31
CA LEU A 226 4.30 -12.53 17.49
C LEU A 226 5.45 -13.44 17.91
N ASP A 227 5.64 -13.67 19.21
CA ASP A 227 6.65 -14.61 19.69
C ASP A 227 6.32 -16.04 19.27
N ALA A 228 5.04 -16.45 19.32
CA ALA A 228 4.60 -17.75 18.83
C ALA A 228 4.83 -17.93 17.32
N LEU A 229 4.69 -16.87 16.50
CA LEU A 229 4.95 -16.92 15.05
C LEU A 229 6.42 -17.14 14.69
N ARG A 230 7.34 -17.06 15.65
CA ARG A 230 8.77 -17.34 15.44
C ARG A 230 9.09 -18.83 15.49
N GLU A 231 8.18 -19.62 16.05
CA GLU A 231 8.30 -21.08 16.07
C GLU A 231 7.81 -21.66 14.74
N PRO A 232 8.55 -22.62 14.14
CA PRO A 232 8.13 -23.25 12.90
C PRO A 232 6.87 -24.13 13.08
N GLU A 233 6.58 -24.58 14.30
CA GLU A 233 5.44 -25.43 14.62
C GLU A 233 4.30 -24.64 15.29
N ALA A 234 3.08 -24.76 14.76
CA ALA A 234 1.87 -24.13 15.26
C ALA A 234 0.84 -25.19 15.70
N VAL A 235 0.31 -25.05 16.91
CA VAL A 235 -0.73 -25.95 17.43
C VAL A 235 -2.11 -25.55 16.90
N LEU A 236 -2.85 -26.50 16.33
CA LEU A 236 -4.20 -26.31 15.83
C LEU A 236 -5.24 -26.50 16.93
N SER A 237 -6.41 -25.88 16.75
CA SER A 237 -7.50 -25.88 17.75
C SER A 237 -8.01 -27.27 18.16
N SER A 238 -7.80 -28.30 17.35
CA SER A 238 -8.21 -29.69 17.61
C SER A 238 -7.08 -30.57 18.16
N GLY A 239 -5.92 -29.98 18.53
CA GLY A 239 -4.77 -30.69 19.09
C GLY A 239 -3.79 -31.28 18.06
N GLY A 240 -4.04 -31.08 16.76
CA GLY A 240 -3.04 -31.32 15.71
C GLY A 240 -1.98 -30.22 15.67
N THR A 241 -0.95 -30.40 14.84
CA THR A 241 0.11 -29.41 14.64
C THR A 241 0.23 -29.08 13.15
N MET A 242 0.84 -27.95 12.85
CA MET A 242 1.22 -27.55 11.51
C MET A 242 2.67 -27.06 11.56
N SER A 243 3.52 -27.54 10.66
CA SER A 243 4.91 -27.07 10.54
C SER A 243 5.08 -26.20 9.29
N ILE A 244 5.73 -25.05 9.42
CA ILE A 244 5.98 -24.08 8.36
C ILE A 244 7.49 -23.87 8.21
N GLU A 245 8.05 -24.26 7.07
CA GLU A 245 9.48 -24.12 6.79
C GLU A 245 9.73 -23.39 5.48
N ALA A 246 10.52 -22.32 5.53
CA ALA A 246 10.91 -21.56 4.35
C ALA A 246 12.21 -22.12 3.75
N THR A 247 12.20 -22.34 2.44
CA THR A 247 13.38 -22.64 1.63
C THR A 247 13.64 -21.52 0.63
N ARG A 248 14.72 -21.61 -0.15
CA ARG A 248 14.98 -20.67 -1.24
C ARG A 248 13.89 -20.67 -2.32
N ALA A 249 13.25 -21.82 -2.55
CA ALA A 249 12.35 -22.01 -3.68
C ALA A 249 10.86 -21.93 -3.31
N CYS A 250 10.53 -22.26 -2.07
CA CYS A 250 9.15 -22.36 -1.60
C CYS A 250 9.06 -22.31 -0.07
N VAL A 251 7.85 -22.10 0.43
CA VAL A 251 7.48 -22.35 1.83
C VAL A 251 6.73 -23.68 1.85
N ALA A 252 7.24 -24.64 2.63
CA ALA A 252 6.60 -25.93 2.84
C ALA A 252 5.71 -25.85 4.09
N VAL A 253 4.51 -26.44 4.00
CA VAL A 253 3.55 -26.52 5.10
C VAL A 253 3.12 -27.98 5.25
N ASP A 254 3.30 -28.54 6.44
CA ASP A 254 2.90 -29.90 6.82
C ASP A 254 1.85 -29.84 7.95
N ILE A 255 0.87 -30.77 7.97
CA ILE A 255 -0.26 -30.81 8.93
C ILE A 255 -0.48 -32.25 9.43
#